data_AF-A0A8J3AB63-F1
#
_entry.id   AF-A0A8J3AB63-F1
#
_cell.length_a   1.000
_cell.length_b   1.000
_cell.length_c   1.000
_cell.angle_alpha   90.00
_cell.angle_beta   90.00
_cell.angle_gamma   90.00
#
_symmetry.space_group_name_H-M   'P 1'
#
loop_
_entity.id
_entity.type
_entity.pdbx_description
1 polymer ?
#
loop_
_entity_poly.entity_id
_entity_poly.type
_entity_poly.pdbx_seq_one_letter_code
_entity_poly.pdbx_strand_id
1 'polypeptide(L)' 'MAIVGYARVSTTEQDPQLQLDALTAAGAERIFTDHTRAPPQSAPS' A
#
# COMPACT_ATOMS: atom_id res chain seq x y z
N MET A 1 -2.44 18.66 14.37
CA MET A 1 -1.95 18.39 13.00
C MET A 1 -2.36 16.96 12.70
N ALA A 2 -3.12 16.71 11.63
CA ALA A 2 -3.56 15.35 11.35
C ALA A 2 -2.46 14.54 10.64
N ILE A 3 -2.17 13.33 11.13
CA ILE A 3 -1.19 12.43 10.51
C ILE A 3 -1.89 11.62 9.43
N VAL A 4 -1.33 11.63 8.22
CA VAL A 4 -1.82 10.83 7.10
C VAL A 4 -0.78 9.76 6.76
N GLY A 5 -1.20 8.50 6.81
CA GLY A 5 -0.39 7.34 6.48
C GLY A 5 -0.57 6.90 5.02
N TYR A 6 0.48 6.27 4.47
CA TYR A 6 0.47 5.71 3.13
C TYR A 6 1.15 4.33 3.13
N ALA A 7 0.42 3.32 2.70
CA ALA A 7 0.90 1.96 2.50
C ALA A 7 0.93 1.64 1.00
N ARG A 8 1.94 0.88 0.55
CA ARG A 8 2.06 0.48 -0.86
C ARG A 8 2.44 -0.98 -0.99
N VAL A 9 1.78 -1.67 -1.91
CA VAL A 9 2.11 -3.03 -2.32
C VAL A 9 2.27 -3.12 -3.83
N SER A 10 3.18 -3.97 -4.30
CA SER A 10 3.58 -4.07 -5.71
C SER A 10 2.61 -4.91 -6.56
N THR A 11 1.79 -5.74 -5.92
CA THR A 11 0.69 -6.48 -6.54
C THR A 11 -0.53 -6.46 -5.63
N THR A 12 -1.70 -6.74 -6.18
CA THR A 12 -2.95 -6.88 -5.41
C THR A 12 -2.97 -8.10 -4.48
N GLU A 13 -2.06 -9.06 -4.69
CA GLU A 13 -1.97 -10.29 -3.89
C GLU A 13 -1.11 -10.12 -2.63
N GLN A 14 -0.30 -9.07 -2.58
CA GLN A 14 0.50 -8.75 -1.41
C GLN A 14 -0.37 -8.09 -0.33
N ASP A 15 -0.20 -8.56 0.90
CA ASP A 15 -0.94 -8.06 2.05
C ASP A 15 -0.27 -6.79 2.65
N PRO A 16 -0.96 -5.64 2.70
CA PRO A 16 -0.45 -4.43 3.33
C PRO A 16 -0.52 -4.42 4.86
N GLN A 17 -1.07 -5.44 5.53
CA GLN A 17 -1.37 -5.42 6.99
C GLN A 17 -0.22 -4.88 7.84
N LEU A 18 1.01 -5.38 7.65
CA LEU A 18 2.17 -4.93 8.45
C LEU A 18 2.46 -3.43 8.32
N GLN A 19 2.22 -2.84 7.15
CA GLN A 19 2.37 -1.40 6.94
C GLN A 19 1.22 -0.63 7.60
N LEU A 20 -0.01 -1.15 7.52
CA LEU A 20 -1.18 -0.54 8.14
C LEU A 20 -1.08 -0.52 9.68
N ASP A 21 -0.60 -1.60 10.28
CA ASP A 21 -0.32 -1.67 11.72
C ASP A 21 0.71 -0.62 12.15
N ALA A 22 1.81 -0.49 11.39
CA ALA A 22 2.83 0.51 11.67
C ALA A 22 2.30 1.95 11.57
N LEU A 23 1.47 2.24 10.56
CA LEU A 23 0.85 3.56 10.38
C LEU A 23 -0.16 3.88 11.49
N THR A 24 -0.93 2.87 11.91
CA THR A 24 -1.86 2.99 13.04
C THR A 24 -1.11 3.25 14.34
N ALA A 25 -0.04 2.50 14.61
CA ALA A 25 0.83 2.70 15.78
C ALA A 25 1.52 4.08 15.77
N ALA A 26 1.80 4.64 14.59
CA ALA A 26 2.33 5.99 14.44
C ALA A 26 1.28 7.11 14.62
N GLY A 27 0.00 6.76 14.82
CA GLY A 27 -1.09 7.71 15.04
C GLY A 27 -1.69 8.30 13.76
N ALA A 28 -1.59 7.61 12.62
CA ALA A 28 -2.23 8.03 11.39
C ALA A 28 -3.76 8.05 11.53
N GLU A 29 -4.37 9.22 11.33
CA GLU A 29 -5.83 9.41 11.38
C GLU A 29 -6.52 9.01 10.07
N ARG A 30 -5.77 9.04 8.97
CA ARG A 30 -6.22 8.61 7.64
C ARG A 30 -5.11 7.82 6.98
N ILE A 31 -5.45 6.67 6.41
CA ILE A 31 -4.48 5.79 5.73
C ILE A 31 -4.95 5.56 4.29
N PHE A 32 -4.03 5.72 3.35
CA PHE A 32 -4.24 5.40 1.94
C PHE A 32 -3.39 4.18 1.56
N THR A 33 -3.96 3.30 0.74
CA THR A 33 -3.26 2.10 0.25
C THR A 33 -3.18 2.14 -1.27
N ASP A 34 -1.97 2.08 -1.81
CA ASP A 34 -1.73 1.90 -3.24
C ASP A 34 -1.45 0.43 -3.54
N HIS A 35 -2.24 -0.12 -4.45
CA HIS A 35 -1.96 -1.41 -5.07
C HIS A 35 -1.41 -1.11 -6.46
N THR A 36 -0.09 -1.18 -6.60
CA THR A 36 0.51 -1.09 -7.93
C THR A 36 0.01 -2.28 -8.74
N ARG A 37 -0.67 -2.03 -9.86
CA ARG A 37 -0.91 -3.08 -10.85
C ARG A 37 0.42 -3.29 -11.55
N ALA A 38 0.96 -4.51 -11.47
CA ALA A 38 2.01 -4.90 -12.40
C ALA A 38 1.49 -4.62 -13.83
N PRO A 39 2.28 -4.00 -14.72
CA PRO A 39 1.92 -3.94 -16.12
C PRO A 39 1.67 -5.37 -16.61
N PRO A 40 0.71 -5.60 -17.55
CA PRO A 40 0.57 -6.91 -18.16
C PRO A 40 1.95 -7.36 -18.63
N GLN A 41 2.43 -8.47 -18.07
CA GLN A 41 3.72 -9.05 -18.40
C GLN A 41 3.81 -9.08 -19.92
N SER A 42 4.79 -8.37 -20.48
CA SER A 42 4.94 -8.12 -21.91
C SER A 42 4.52 -9.34 -22.71
N ALA A 43 3.51 -9.19 -23.57
CA ALA A 43 3.21 -10.22 -24.56
C ALA A 43 4.52 -10.52 -25.32
N PRO A 44 4.93 -11.79 -25.44
CA PRO A 44 6.14 -12.12 -26.17
C PRO A 44 6.00 -11.60 -27.61
N SER A 45 7.04 -10.91 -28.08
CA SER A 45 7.18 -10.38 -29.44
C SER A 45 7.06 -11.45 -30.52
#